data_AF-A0A975XP32-F1
#
_entry.id   AF-A0A975XP32-F1
#
_cell.length_a   1.000
_cell.length_b   1.000
_cell.length_c   1.000
_cell.angle_alpha   90.00
_cell.angle_beta   90.00
_cell.angle_gamma   90.00
#
_symmetry.space_group_name_H-M   'P 1'
#
loop_
_entity.id
_entity.type
_entity.pdbx_description
1 polymer ?
#
loop_
_entity_poly.entity_id
_entity_poly.type
_entity_poly.pdbx_seq_one_letter_code
_entity_poly.pdbx_strand_id
1 'polypeptide(L)'
;MNKYKDYIQMQDVSHFWHWKDLLEDKKEILEYIEEKREKFFKSLDCEPSRENLLKLCPMLQQEAYNLGFLVSKAYSPEEIEEKKRYYLSLEPLPEANVSINRWKHKVERTFRGASFKDYPDCKFYYLDTYRRLGKGYF
;
A
#
# COMPACT_ATOMS: atom_id res chain seq x y z
N MET A 1 6.48 -7.07 -29.09
CA MET A 1 6.05 -5.99 -28.18
C MET A 1 5.19 -6.63 -27.10
N ASN A 2 5.66 -6.60 -25.85
CA ASN A 2 5.16 -7.48 -24.80
C ASN A 2 3.94 -6.82 -24.10
N LYS A 3 2.74 -7.19 -24.58
CA LYS A 3 1.45 -6.56 -24.23
C LYS A 3 1.22 -6.38 -22.72
N TYR A 4 1.76 -7.27 -21.90
CA TYR A 4 1.53 -7.27 -20.45
C TYR A 4 2.63 -6.54 -19.67
N LYS A 5 3.86 -6.49 -20.19
CA LYS A 5 4.95 -5.71 -19.59
C LYS A 5 4.63 -4.22 -19.58
N ASP A 6 4.07 -3.72 -20.69
CA ASP A 6 3.65 -2.33 -20.80
C ASP A 6 2.44 -2.04 -19.87
N TYR A 7 1.50 -2.99 -19.76
CA TYR A 7 0.32 -2.86 -18.89
C TYR A 7 0.66 -2.84 -17.39
N ILE A 8 1.60 -3.68 -16.94
CA ILE A 8 2.05 -3.73 -15.54
C ILE A 8 3.03 -2.61 -15.21
N GLN A 9 3.88 -2.21 -16.16
CA GLN A 9 4.64 -0.96 -16.02
C GLN A 9 3.72 0.26 -15.85
N MET A 10 2.52 0.23 -16.43
CA MET A 10 1.54 1.32 -16.32
C MET A 10 0.63 1.25 -15.08
N GLN A 11 0.40 0.07 -14.47
CA GLN A 11 -0.62 -0.09 -13.41
C GLN A 11 -0.13 -0.66 -12.07
N ASP A 12 1.17 -0.87 -11.85
CA ASP A 12 1.75 -1.51 -10.65
C ASP A 12 1.38 -3.00 -10.46
N VAL A 13 2.29 -3.74 -9.83
CA VAL A 13 2.15 -5.18 -9.53
C VAL A 13 0.94 -5.46 -8.59
N SER A 14 0.46 -4.46 -7.86
CA SER A 14 -0.76 -4.54 -7.05
C SER A 14 -2.02 -4.79 -7.90
N HIS A 15 -2.09 -4.23 -9.12
CA HIS A 15 -3.20 -4.51 -10.05
C HIS A 15 -3.12 -5.94 -10.59
N PHE A 16 -1.93 -6.51 -10.80
CA PHE A 16 -1.83 -7.93 -11.16
C PHE A 16 -2.46 -8.80 -10.08
N TRP A 17 -2.16 -8.57 -8.80
CA TRP A 17 -2.73 -9.38 -7.71
C TRP A 17 -4.25 -9.29 -7.63
N HIS A 18 -4.83 -8.16 -8.03
CA HIS A 18 -6.28 -7.96 -8.10
C HIS A 18 -6.93 -8.67 -9.29
N TRP A 19 -6.30 -8.63 -10.46
CA TRP A 19 -6.85 -9.18 -11.71
C TRP A 19 -6.31 -10.57 -12.06
N LYS A 20 -5.43 -11.15 -11.24
CA LYS A 20 -4.69 -12.37 -11.57
C LYS A 20 -5.63 -13.50 -11.99
N ASP A 21 -6.80 -13.63 -11.39
CA ASP A 21 -7.72 -14.74 -11.65
C ASP A 21 -8.51 -14.57 -12.96
N LEU A 22 -8.46 -13.38 -13.57
CA LEU A 22 -9.06 -13.06 -14.87
C LEU A 22 -8.05 -13.09 -16.03
N LEU A 23 -6.77 -13.39 -15.74
CA LEU A 23 -5.72 -13.50 -16.76
C LEU A 23 -5.57 -14.96 -17.22
N GLU A 24 -5.70 -15.22 -18.52
CA GLU A 24 -5.59 -16.56 -19.11
C GLU A 24 -4.14 -17.08 -19.14
N ASP A 25 -3.17 -16.19 -19.40
CA ASP A 25 -1.73 -16.50 -19.33
C ASP A 25 -1.04 -15.55 -18.35
N LYS A 26 -0.45 -16.15 -17.31
CA LYS A 26 0.17 -15.44 -16.18
C LYS A 26 1.68 -15.65 -16.12
N LYS A 27 2.26 -16.50 -16.99
CA LYS A 27 3.64 -16.99 -16.83
C LYS A 27 4.65 -15.85 -16.91
N GLU A 28 4.60 -15.07 -18.00
CA GLU A 28 5.52 -13.94 -18.20
C GLU A 28 5.36 -12.84 -17.13
N ILE A 29 4.14 -12.66 -16.63
CA ILE A 29 3.84 -11.69 -15.58
C ILE A 29 4.45 -12.13 -14.25
N LEU A 30 4.27 -13.41 -13.90
CA LEU A 30 4.85 -13.98 -12.68
C LEU A 30 6.38 -13.93 -12.74
N GLU A 31 6.99 -14.23 -13.88
CA GLU A 31 8.44 -14.09 -14.09
C GLU A 31 8.92 -12.64 -13.89
N TYR A 32 8.18 -11.66 -14.42
CA TYR A 32 8.49 -10.24 -14.22
C TYR A 32 8.35 -9.80 -12.75
N ILE A 33 7.31 -10.29 -12.05
CA ILE A 33 7.10 -10.00 -10.63
C ILE A 33 8.24 -10.60 -9.80
N GLU A 34 8.61 -11.85 -10.04
CA GLU A 34 9.73 -12.49 -9.34
C GLU A 34 11.06 -11.76 -9.59
N GLU A 35 11.33 -11.31 -10.82
CA GLU A 35 12.51 -10.48 -11.11
C GLU A 35 12.55 -9.18 -10.27
N LYS A 36 11.38 -8.53 -10.12
CA LYS A 36 11.26 -7.31 -9.29
C LYS A 36 11.39 -7.61 -7.81
N ARG A 37 10.81 -8.71 -7.35
CA ARG A 37 10.90 -9.22 -5.98
C ARG A 37 12.34 -9.50 -5.58
N GLU A 38 13.10 -10.19 -6.42
CA GLU A 38 14.51 -10.46 -6.18
C GLU A 38 15.34 -9.17 -6.09
N LYS A 39 15.10 -8.21 -6.99
CA LYS A 39 15.82 -6.92 -6.96
C LYS A 39 15.52 -6.14 -5.69
N PHE A 40 14.27 -6.14 -5.24
CA PHE A 40 13.86 -5.49 -4.00
C PHE A 40 14.54 -6.12 -2.78
N PHE A 41 14.63 -7.45 -2.68
CA PHE A 41 15.35 -8.05 -1.54
C PHE A 41 16.86 -7.90 -1.63
N LYS A 42 17.46 -7.91 -2.82
CA LYS A 42 18.89 -7.61 -2.97
C LYS A 42 19.25 -6.17 -2.54
N SER A 43 18.31 -5.23 -2.59
CA SER A 43 18.53 -3.86 -2.12
C SER A 43 18.25 -3.67 -0.62
N LEU A 44 17.69 -4.67 0.06
CA LEU A 44 17.41 -4.64 1.49
C LEU A 44 18.45 -5.45 2.27
N ASP A 45 19.02 -4.86 3.31
CA ASP A 45 19.88 -5.56 4.27
C ASP A 45 19.05 -6.22 5.38
N CYS A 46 17.96 -6.90 5.01
CA CYS A 46 17.08 -7.56 5.97
C CYS A 46 16.39 -8.79 5.39
N GLU A 47 16.04 -9.74 6.27
CA GLU A 47 15.28 -10.91 5.87
C GLU A 47 13.86 -10.55 5.41
N PRO A 48 13.32 -11.27 4.39
CA PRO A 48 12.03 -11.03 3.77
C PRO A 48 10.86 -11.50 4.66
N SER A 49 10.72 -10.94 5.85
CA SER A 49 9.60 -11.24 6.77
C SER A 49 8.61 -10.09 6.81
N ARG A 50 7.31 -10.39 7.06
CA ARG A 50 6.28 -9.35 7.22
C ARG A 50 6.67 -8.32 8.29
N GLU A 51 7.22 -8.77 9.42
CA GLU A 51 7.65 -7.89 10.51
C GLU A 51 8.79 -6.96 10.09
N ASN A 52 9.76 -7.45 9.31
CA ASN A 52 10.87 -6.64 8.84
C ASN A 52 10.40 -5.64 7.77
N LEU A 53 9.54 -6.08 6.86
CA LEU A 53 8.95 -5.22 5.83
C LEU A 53 8.14 -4.07 6.45
N LEU A 54 7.40 -4.31 7.54
CA LEU A 54 6.66 -3.27 8.27
C LEU A 54 7.54 -2.31 9.08
N LYS A 55 8.84 -2.62 9.24
CA LYS A 55 9.83 -1.71 9.86
C LYS A 55 10.55 -0.83 8.85
N LEU A 56 10.41 -1.09 7.55
CA LEU A 56 11.06 -0.31 6.50
C LEU A 56 10.53 1.13 6.45
N CYS A 57 11.23 2.01 5.74
CA CYS A 57 10.73 3.37 5.52
C CYS A 57 9.49 3.36 4.59
N PRO A 58 8.65 4.41 4.62
CA PRO A 58 7.39 4.46 3.87
C PRO A 58 7.41 4.06 2.42
N MET A 59 8.41 4.56 1.71
CA MET A 59 8.58 4.28 0.29
C MET A 59 8.79 2.78 0.05
N LEU A 60 9.62 2.13 0.87
CA LEU A 60 9.93 0.70 0.74
C LEU A 60 8.78 -0.19 1.22
N GLN A 61 8.00 0.24 2.22
CA GLN A 61 6.78 -0.49 2.61
C GLN A 61 5.75 -0.50 1.48
N GLN A 62 5.54 0.64 0.83
CA GLN A 62 4.65 0.75 -0.31
C GLN A 62 5.11 -0.12 -1.48
N GLU A 63 6.42 -0.14 -1.77
CA GLU A 63 6.99 -1.03 -2.77
C GLU A 63 6.78 -2.51 -2.42
N ALA A 64 6.90 -2.89 -1.13
CA ALA A 64 6.59 -4.24 -0.68
C ALA A 64 5.11 -4.63 -0.84
N TYR A 65 4.17 -3.70 -0.63
CA TYR A 65 2.75 -3.90 -0.97
C TYR A 65 2.55 -4.04 -2.48
N ASN A 66 3.19 -3.18 -3.28
CA ASN A 66 3.09 -3.21 -4.73
C ASN A 66 3.57 -4.55 -5.29
N LEU A 67 4.69 -5.08 -4.79
CA LEU A 67 5.25 -6.37 -5.20
C LEU A 67 4.50 -7.58 -4.62
N GLY A 68 3.45 -7.36 -3.81
CA GLY A 68 2.64 -8.41 -3.20
C GLY A 68 3.38 -9.22 -2.13
N PHE A 69 4.45 -8.68 -1.54
CA PHE A 69 5.08 -9.26 -0.36
C PHE A 69 4.26 -9.03 0.90
N LEU A 70 3.63 -7.86 0.96
CA LEU A 70 2.63 -7.54 1.97
C LEU A 70 1.25 -7.74 1.37
N VAL A 71 0.60 -8.84 1.75
CA VAL A 71 -0.84 -8.99 1.55
C VAL A 71 -1.54 -8.22 2.67
N SER A 72 -2.50 -7.38 2.31
CA SER A 72 -3.28 -6.68 3.33
C SER A 72 -3.98 -7.71 4.21
N LYS A 73 -3.93 -7.50 5.52
CA LYS A 73 -4.74 -8.25 6.46
C LYS A 73 -6.21 -8.13 6.02
N ALA A 74 -6.94 -9.23 6.07
CA ALA A 74 -8.38 -9.20 5.97
C ALA A 74 -8.93 -8.58 7.26
N TYR A 75 -9.61 -7.45 7.14
CA TYR A 75 -10.25 -6.77 8.25
C TYR A 75 -11.74 -7.06 8.24
N SER A 76 -12.31 -7.31 9.42
CA SER A 76 -13.76 -7.30 9.58
C SER A 76 -14.31 -5.87 9.41
N PRO A 77 -15.58 -5.70 9.02
CA PRO A 77 -16.23 -4.40 8.99
C PRO A 77 -16.12 -3.62 10.31
N GLU A 78 -16.19 -4.33 11.45
CA GLU A 78 -16.06 -3.77 12.79
C GLU A 78 -14.65 -3.24 13.05
N GLU A 79 -13.60 -4.00 12.70
CA GLU A 79 -12.22 -3.55 12.81
C GLU A 79 -11.95 -2.31 11.92
N ILE A 80 -12.55 -2.25 10.73
CA ILE A 80 -12.45 -1.08 9.84
C ILE A 80 -13.10 0.16 10.47
N GLU A 81 -14.30 0.03 11.02
CA GLU A 81 -15.00 1.14 11.66
C GLU A 81 -14.27 1.59 12.93
N GLU A 82 -13.70 0.67 13.70
CA GLU A 82 -12.83 0.98 14.84
C GLU A 82 -11.60 1.79 14.39
N LYS A 83 -10.89 1.33 13.35
CA LYS A 83 -9.75 2.05 12.78
C LYS A 83 -10.13 3.44 12.29
N LYS A 84 -11.29 3.58 11.65
CA LYS A 84 -11.80 4.88 11.19
C LYS A 84 -12.02 5.84 12.35
N ARG A 85 -12.69 5.39 13.41
CA ARG A 85 -12.90 6.20 14.64
C ARG A 85 -11.58 6.58 15.28
N TYR A 86 -10.64 5.65 15.36
CA TYR A 86 -9.28 5.90 15.84
C TYR A 86 -8.60 7.01 15.02
N TYR A 87 -8.54 6.91 13.69
CA TYR A 87 -7.89 7.94 12.88
C TYR A 87 -8.59 9.31 12.94
N LEU A 88 -9.92 9.33 13.07
CA LEU A 88 -10.68 10.57 13.23
C LEU A 88 -10.47 11.25 14.60
N SER A 89 -10.08 10.50 15.63
CA SER A 89 -9.75 11.06 16.96
C SER A 89 -8.34 11.60 17.05
N LEU A 90 -7.45 11.24 16.11
CA LEU A 90 -6.09 11.74 16.06
C LEU A 90 -6.02 13.16 15.50
N GLU A 91 -4.96 13.86 15.89
CA GLU A 91 -4.52 15.11 15.29
C GLU A 91 -3.21 14.91 14.50
N PRO A 92 -3.00 15.67 13.41
CA PRO A 92 -1.72 15.69 12.71
C PRO A 92 -0.61 16.17 13.65
N LEU A 93 0.61 15.66 13.45
CA LEU A 93 1.75 16.15 14.22
C LEU A 93 2.12 17.58 13.80
N PRO A 94 2.65 18.43 14.70
CA PRO A 94 3.03 19.80 14.38
C PRO A 94 3.97 19.89 13.16
N GLU A 95 4.88 18.93 13.01
CA GLU A 95 5.89 18.86 11.95
C GLU A 95 5.28 18.58 10.57
N ALA A 96 4.05 18.03 10.52
CA ALA A 96 3.37 17.73 9.26
C ALA A 96 2.85 19.00 8.56
N ASN A 97 2.69 20.12 9.28
CA ASN A 97 2.09 21.36 8.76
C ASN A 97 0.73 21.12 8.05
N VAL A 98 -0.10 20.24 8.64
CA VAL A 98 -1.44 19.89 8.15
C VAL A 98 -2.47 20.40 9.16
N SER A 99 -3.50 21.11 8.69
CA SER A 99 -4.61 21.51 9.56
C SER A 99 -5.48 20.32 9.94
N ILE A 100 -6.10 20.37 11.13
CA ILE A 100 -7.02 19.32 11.61
C ILE A 100 -8.17 19.05 10.62
N ASN A 101 -8.69 20.09 9.95
CA ASN A 101 -9.74 19.95 8.95
C ASN A 101 -9.25 19.17 7.72
N ARG A 102 -8.02 19.46 7.27
CA ARG A 102 -7.41 18.76 6.14
C ARG A 102 -7.09 17.30 6.50
N TRP A 103 -6.64 17.05 7.73
CA TRP A 103 -6.46 15.70 8.27
C TRP A 103 -7.76 14.90 8.26
N LYS A 104 -8.83 15.41 8.90
CA LYS A 104 -10.14 14.74 8.95
C LYS A 104 -10.69 14.45 7.56
N HIS A 105 -10.62 15.43 6.65
CA HIS A 105 -11.04 15.23 5.26
C HIS A 105 -10.23 14.11 4.57
N LYS A 106 -8.92 14.05 4.82
CA LYS A 106 -8.06 13.00 4.26
C LYS A 106 -8.43 11.62 4.78
N VAL A 107 -8.66 11.49 6.09
CA VAL A 107 -9.11 10.24 6.72
C VAL A 107 -10.40 9.77 6.07
N GLU A 108 -11.43 10.61 6.03
CA GLU A 108 -12.72 10.24 5.43
C GLU A 108 -12.59 9.81 3.97
N ARG A 109 -11.81 10.55 3.17
CA ARG A 109 -11.59 10.23 1.77
C ARG A 109 -10.88 8.89 1.59
N THR A 110 -9.94 8.55 2.46
CA THR A 110 -9.22 7.27 2.42
C THR A 110 -10.18 6.11 2.63
N PHE A 111 -11.03 6.16 3.66
CA PHE A 111 -12.00 5.09 3.95
C PHE A 111 -13.14 4.98 2.91
N ARG A 112 -13.43 6.05 2.16
CA ARG A 112 -14.41 6.04 1.06
C ARG A 112 -13.81 5.66 -0.30
N GLY A 113 -12.49 5.57 -0.40
CA GLY A 113 -11.82 5.27 -1.67
C GLY A 113 -12.19 3.87 -2.17
N ALA A 114 -12.47 3.75 -3.47
CA ALA A 114 -12.85 2.47 -4.09
C ALA A 114 -11.83 1.36 -3.78
N SER A 115 -10.54 1.70 -3.77
CA SER A 115 -9.45 0.78 -3.50
C SER A 115 -9.10 0.56 -2.03
N PHE A 116 -9.86 1.12 -1.10
CA PHE A 116 -9.63 0.91 0.33
C PHE A 116 -9.83 -0.56 0.72
N LYS A 117 -10.86 -1.21 0.15
CA LYS A 117 -11.20 -2.60 0.48
C LYS A 117 -10.14 -3.60 0.03
N ASP A 118 -9.41 -3.27 -1.03
CA ASP A 118 -8.41 -4.15 -1.62
C ASP A 118 -7.13 -4.21 -0.78
N TYR A 119 -6.78 -3.10 -0.11
CA TYR A 119 -5.53 -2.99 0.67
C TYR A 119 -5.63 -2.00 1.85
N PRO A 120 -6.50 -2.27 2.85
CA PRO A 120 -6.70 -1.39 4.00
C PRO A 120 -5.42 -1.12 4.81
N ASP A 121 -4.52 -2.09 4.97
CA ASP A 121 -3.24 -1.89 5.68
C ASP A 121 -2.40 -0.78 5.06
N CYS A 122 -2.25 -0.82 3.73
CA CYS A 122 -1.50 0.19 2.98
C CYS A 122 -2.13 1.58 3.13
N LYS A 123 -3.47 1.63 3.22
CA LYS A 123 -4.19 2.89 3.48
C LYS A 123 -3.96 3.41 4.89
N PHE A 124 -3.92 2.54 5.90
CA PHE A 124 -3.56 2.91 7.28
C PHE A 124 -2.14 3.43 7.35
N TYR A 125 -1.21 2.73 6.71
CA TYR A 125 0.17 3.15 6.60
C TYR A 125 0.32 4.56 6.00
N TYR A 126 -0.42 4.82 4.93
CA TYR A 126 -0.44 6.12 4.28
C TYR A 126 -1.04 7.21 5.19
N LEU A 127 -2.08 6.89 5.97
CA LEU A 127 -2.63 7.82 6.96
C LEU A 127 -1.61 8.15 8.05
N ASP A 128 -0.88 7.14 8.56
CA ASP A 128 0.19 7.36 9.54
C ASP A 128 1.31 8.24 8.97
N THR A 129 1.72 8.00 7.73
CA THR A 129 2.74 8.81 7.04
C THR A 129 2.26 10.25 6.85
N TYR A 130 1.04 10.42 6.37
CA TYR A 130 0.44 11.74 6.14
C TYR A 130 0.30 12.53 7.45
N ARG A 131 -0.09 11.86 8.54
CA ARG A 131 -0.20 12.45 9.88
C ARG A 131 1.14 12.99 10.38
N ARG A 132 2.23 12.27 10.10
CA ARG A 132 3.59 12.60 10.61
C ARG A 132 4.32 13.61 9.72
N LEU A 133 4.18 13.49 8.41
CA LEU A 133 5.03 14.20 7.44
C LEU A 133 4.28 15.20 6.56
N GLY A 134 2.95 15.19 6.58
CA GLY A 134 2.10 16.04 5.74
C GLY A 134 2.15 15.73 4.24
N LYS A 135 3.03 14.81 3.83
CA LYS A 135 3.18 14.33 2.46
C LYS A 135 2.49 12.99 2.32
N GLY A 136 1.60 12.90 1.34
CA GLY A 136 1.18 11.62 0.80
C GLY A 136 1.99 11.37 -0.46
N TYR A 137 2.72 10.26 -0.54
CA TYR A 137 3.30 9.82 -1.80
C TYR A 137 2.13 9.58 -2.78
N PHE A 138 2.12 10.34 -3.87
CA PHE A 138 1.20 10.21 -5.01
C PHE A 138 2.03 9.91 -6.23
#